data_AF-X1UCI0-F1
#
_entry.id   AF-X1UCI0-F1
#
_cell.length_a   1.000
_cell.length_b   1.000
_cell.length_c   1.000
_cell.angle_alpha   90.00
_cell.angle_beta   90.00
_cell.angle_gamma   90.00
#
_symmetry.space_group_name_H-M   'P 1'
#
loop_
_entity.id
_entity.type
_entity.pdbx_description
1 polymer ?
#
loop_
_entity_poly.entity_id
_entity_poly.type
_entity_poly.pdbx_seq_one_letter_code
_entity_poly.pdbx_strand_id
1 'polypeptide(L)' 'AKKTKKLRFKNLFRPPTPPVKEEVTEVNLSLMKKLATTKEQEDVLERIEHETIQSVRDAWIEHFFKISKRSQCKGD' A
#
# COMPACT_ATOMS: atom_id res chain seq x y z
N ALA A 1 -59.14 -9.14 19.45
CA ALA A 1 -57.88 -9.89 19.28
C ALA A 1 -56.80 -8.96 18.71
N LYS A 2 -55.71 -8.72 19.46
CA LYS A 2 -54.66 -7.76 19.10
C LYS A 2 -53.71 -8.38 18.05
N LYS A 3 -53.60 -7.81 16.85
CA LYS A 3 -52.67 -8.27 15.79
C LYS A 3 -51.26 -7.78 16.09
N THR A 4 -50.34 -8.69 16.39
CA THR A 4 -48.91 -8.38 16.57
C THR A 4 -48.19 -8.38 15.22
N LYS A 5 -47.73 -7.21 14.77
CA LYS A 5 -46.81 -7.10 13.62
C LYS A 5 -45.43 -7.58 14.06
N LYS A 6 -44.97 -8.71 13.53
CA LYS A 6 -43.58 -9.20 13.69
C LYS A 6 -42.63 -8.24 12.96
N LEU A 7 -41.99 -7.34 13.69
CA LEU A 7 -40.85 -6.57 13.18
C LEU A 7 -39.65 -7.51 13.04
N ARG A 8 -39.15 -7.72 11.82
CA ARG A 8 -37.95 -8.54 11.59
C ARG A 8 -36.71 -7.65 11.59
N PHE A 9 -35.97 -7.64 12.70
CA PHE A 9 -34.71 -6.91 12.87
C PHE A 9 -33.51 -7.65 12.24
N LYS A 10 -33.56 -8.01 10.96
CA LYS A 10 -32.51 -8.87 10.38
C LYS A 10 -31.15 -8.20 10.14
N ASN A 11 -31.01 -6.89 10.35
CA ASN A 11 -29.79 -6.17 9.95
C ASN A 11 -29.15 -5.29 11.03
N LEU A 12 -29.58 -5.37 12.31
CA LEU A 12 -29.08 -4.45 13.34
C LEU A 12 -27.70 -4.84 13.92
N PHE A 13 -27.24 -6.07 13.67
CA PHE A 13 -25.98 -6.60 14.24
C PHE A 13 -24.96 -6.96 13.16
N ARG A 14 -25.09 -6.39 11.96
CA ARG A 14 -24.00 -6.49 10.98
C ARG A 14 -23.05 -5.32 11.27
N PRO A 15 -21.88 -5.54 11.92
CA PRO A 15 -20.86 -4.51 11.88
C PRO A 15 -20.60 -4.19 10.41
N PRO A 16 -20.47 -2.91 10.02
CA PRO A 16 -20.05 -2.60 8.68
C PRO A 16 -18.67 -3.23 8.52
N THR A 17 -18.56 -4.32 7.77
CA THR A 17 -17.26 -4.70 7.23
C THR A 17 -16.88 -3.51 6.36
N PRO A 18 -15.84 -2.73 6.71
CA PRO A 18 -15.28 -1.86 5.71
C PRO A 18 -14.93 -2.78 4.54
N PRO A 19 -15.21 -2.40 3.28
CA PRO A 19 -14.45 -2.99 2.21
C PRO A 19 -13.01 -2.80 2.64
N VAL A 20 -12.30 -3.89 2.90
CA VAL A 20 -10.85 -3.86 2.96
C VAL A 20 -10.50 -3.43 1.56
N LYS A 21 -10.45 -2.11 1.37
CA LYS A 21 -9.70 -1.52 0.30
C LYS A 21 -8.32 -2.02 0.68
N GLU A 22 -7.91 -3.09 0.02
CA GLU A 22 -6.52 -3.23 -0.35
C GLU A 22 -6.21 -1.95 -1.13
N GLU A 23 -6.06 -0.84 -0.41
CA GLU A 23 -5.09 0.17 -0.75
C GLU A 23 -3.77 -0.56 -0.55
N VAL A 24 -3.50 -1.53 -1.43
CA VAL A 24 -2.18 -1.72 -1.96
C VAL A 24 -1.83 -0.30 -2.31
N THR A 25 -0.98 0.30 -1.48
CA THR A 25 -0.24 1.48 -1.84
C THR A 25 0.34 1.13 -3.18
N GLU A 26 -0.37 1.48 -4.26
CA GLU A 26 0.13 1.47 -5.62
C GLU A 26 1.14 2.60 -5.59
N VAL A 27 2.29 2.28 -4.99
CA VAL A 27 3.45 3.11 -5.03
C VAL A 27 3.69 3.27 -6.51
N ASN A 28 3.41 4.48 -6.99
CA ASN A 28 3.44 4.77 -8.41
C ASN A 28 4.88 4.54 -8.86
N LEU A 29 5.16 3.37 -9.44
CA LEU A 29 6.49 3.02 -9.96
C LEU A 29 6.99 4.12 -10.91
N SER A 30 6.06 4.75 -11.64
CA SER A 30 6.31 5.93 -12.47
C SER A 30 6.92 7.11 -11.71
N LEU A 31 6.52 7.36 -10.46
CA LEU A 31 7.11 8.39 -9.61
C LEU A 31 8.48 7.95 -9.09
N MET A 32 8.62 6.69 -8.66
CA MET A 32 9.91 6.19 -8.18
C MET A 32 10.95 6.18 -9.30
N LYS A 33 10.56 5.87 -10.54
CA LYS A 33 11.42 5.95 -11.73
C LYS A 33 11.92 7.36 -12.01
N LYS A 34 11.15 8.40 -11.66
CA LYS A 34 11.59 9.80 -11.72
C LYS A 34 12.53 10.19 -10.57
N LEU A 35 12.46 9.48 -9.44
CA LEU A 35 13.31 9.70 -8.27
C LEU A 35 14.63 8.91 -8.35
N ALA A 36 14.66 7.83 -9.12
CA ALA A 36 15.87 7.08 -9.40
C ALA A 36 16.82 7.93 -10.25
N THR A 37 17.87 8.41 -9.60
CA THR A 37 18.97 9.19 -10.21
C THR A 37 20.26 8.38 -10.25
N THR A 38 20.37 7.30 -9.47
CA THR A 38 21.53 6.41 -9.46
C THR A 38 21.20 5.04 -10.05
N LYS A 39 22.20 4.39 -10.63
CA LYS A 39 22.08 3.01 -11.15
C LYS A 39 21.61 2.02 -10.09
N GLU A 40 22.06 2.19 -8.84
CA GLU A 40 21.61 1.37 -7.70
C GLU A 40 20.10 1.53 -7.44
N GLN A 41 19.54 2.72 -7.62
CA GLN A 41 18.10 2.97 -7.48
C GLN A 41 17.30 2.35 -8.62
N GLU A 42 17.84 2.36 -9.85
CA GLU A 42 17.23 1.69 -11.01
C GLU A 42 17.18 0.16 -10.81
N ASP A 43 18.28 -0.44 -10.35
CA ASP A 43 18.35 -1.88 -10.07
C ASP A 43 17.34 -2.30 -8.97
N VAL A 44 17.15 -1.46 -7.95
CA VAL A 44 16.14 -1.69 -6.91
C VAL A 44 14.72 -1.56 -7.48
N LEU A 45 14.48 -0.65 -8.42
CA LEU A 45 13.17 -0.52 -9.06
C LEU A 45 12.78 -1.73 -9.89
N GLU A 46 13.73 -2.29 -10.64
CA GLU A 46 13.50 -3.50 -11.43
C GLU A 46 13.11 -4.68 -10.51
N ARG A 47 13.73 -4.77 -9.32
CA ARG A 47 13.35 -5.75 -8.29
C ARG A 47 11.94 -5.52 -7.76
N ILE A 48 11.55 -4.28 -7.51
CA ILE A 48 10.19 -3.94 -7.03
C ILE A 48 9.13 -4.23 -8.11
N GLU A 49 9.46 -4.07 -9.39
CA GLU A 49 8.57 -4.31 -10.52
C GLU A 49 8.31 -5.81 -10.75
N HIS A 50 9.35 -6.64 -10.59
CA HIS A 50 9.24 -8.09 -10.77
C HIS A 50 8.89 -8.86 -9.49
N GLU A 51 8.85 -8.19 -8.32
CA GLU A 51 8.52 -8.84 -7.06
C GLU A 51 7.01 -9.17 -6.98
N THR A 52 6.73 -10.44 -6.71
CA THR A 52 5.36 -10.97 -6.61
C THR A 52 4.88 -11.04 -5.16
N ILE A 53 5.81 -11.08 -4.21
CA ILE A 53 5.52 -11.14 -2.78
C ILE A 53 5.37 -9.71 -2.24
N GLN A 54 4.15 -9.33 -1.89
CA GLN A 54 3.83 -7.98 -1.44
C GLN A 54 4.68 -7.50 -0.24
N SER A 55 4.89 -8.36 0.76
CA SER A 55 5.73 -8.02 1.93
C SER A 55 7.19 -7.74 1.56
N VAL A 56 7.74 -8.48 0.59
CA VAL A 56 9.11 -8.27 0.11
C VAL A 56 9.17 -7.00 -0.74
N ARG A 57 8.15 -6.74 -1.55
CA ARG A 57 8.01 -5.52 -2.34
C ARG A 57 8.00 -4.28 -1.45
N ASP A 58 7.26 -4.31 -0.35
CA ASP A 58 7.20 -3.21 0.63
C ASP A 58 8.57 -2.96 1.28
N ALA A 59 9.30 -4.02 1.64
CA ALA A 59 10.66 -3.91 2.16
C ALA A 59 11.64 -3.29 1.14
N TRP A 60 11.52 -3.65 -0.14
CA TRP A 60 12.31 -3.03 -1.21
C TRP A 60 11.96 -1.56 -1.42
N ILE A 61 10.68 -1.20 -1.35
CA ILE A 61 10.23 0.20 -1.43
C ILE A 61 10.81 1.02 -0.28
N GLU A 62 10.78 0.50 0.96
CA GLU A 62 11.41 1.16 2.11
C GLU A 62 12.93 1.32 1.89
N HIS A 63 13.59 0.29 1.39
CA HIS A 63 15.01 0.32 1.06
C HIS A 63 15.33 1.39 0.01
N PHE A 64 14.53 1.49 -1.04
CA PHE A 64 14.64 2.52 -2.08
C PHE A 64 14.59 3.94 -1.50
N PHE A 65 13.65 4.21 -0.60
CA PHE A 65 13.56 5.52 0.05
C PHE A 65 14.74 5.78 0.99
N LYS A 66 15.29 4.75 1.64
CA LYS A 66 16.46 4.88 2.50
C LYS A 66 17.71 5.27 1.72
N ILE A 67 17.96 4.64 0.57
CA ILE A 67 19.09 4.99 -0.31
C ILE A 67 18.87 6.35 -0.97
N SER A 68 17.63 6.68 -1.34
CA SER A 68 17.23 7.99 -1.88
C SER A 68 17.50 9.12 -0.89
N LYS A 69 17.06 8.99 0.37
CA LYS A 69 17.31 10.01 1.41
C LYS A 69 18.80 10.19 1.69
N ARG A 70 19.60 9.12 1.63
CA ARG A 70 21.06 9.21 1.81
C ARG A 70 21.75 10.09 0.77
N SER A 71 21.18 10.20 -0.44
CA SER A 71 21.67 11.13 -1.47
C SER A 71 21.36 12.61 -1.15
N GLN A 72 20.35 12.87 -0.32
CA GLN A 72 19.99 14.22 0.13
C GLN A 72 20.69 14.63 1.44
N CYS A 73 21.21 13.68 2.22
CA CYS A 73 21.89 13.95 3.50
C CYS A 73 23.40 14.24 3.34
N LYS A 74 23.75 15.14 2.41
CA LYS A 74 25.07 15.81 2.37
C LYS A 74 24.81 17.31 2.59
N GLY A 75 24.57 17.69 3.84
CA GLY A 75 24.29 19.09 4.19
C GLY A 75 24.09 19.25 5.69
N ASP A 76 25.18 19.12 6.44
CA ASP A 76 25.66 20.07 7.47
C ASP A 76 27.04 19.61 7.96
#